data_AF-A0A1S2MC10-F1
#
_entry.id   AF-A0A1S2MC10-F1
#
_cell.length_a   1.000
_cell.length_b   1.000
_cell.length_c   1.000
_cell.angle_alpha   90.00
_cell.angle_beta   90.00
_cell.angle_gamma   90.00
#
_symmetry.space_group_name_H-M   'P 1'
#
loop_
_entity.id
_entity.type
_entity.pdbx_description
1 polymer ?
#
loop_
_entity_poly.entity_id
_entity_poly.type
_entity_poly.pdbx_seq_one_letter_code
_entity_poly.pdbx_strand_id
1 'polypeptide(L)'
;MSVNRNKTCPCGSGKKYKKCCMQKQNVIQMGEVKEERFLQQKHALVKKLEAFVDKNISYQEQLRLETYFYQRVKYKIDQNIKYPYFRFWLYFFHTFENGLRTIEWFGKENKLSDSSMLQTWLQLTPKLVQAVEFKEDIVL
;
A
#
# COMPACT_ATOMS: atom_id res chain seq x y z
N MET A 1 32.00 -2.79 -23.59
CA MET A 1 32.09 -4.23 -23.96
C MET A 1 30.72 -4.86 -23.81
N SER A 2 30.12 -5.37 -24.89
CA SER A 2 28.81 -6.04 -24.84
C SER A 2 28.97 -7.53 -24.49
N VAL A 3 28.33 -7.98 -23.41
CA VAL A 3 28.36 -9.40 -23.03
C VAL A 3 27.52 -10.21 -24.02
N ASN A 4 28.15 -11.13 -24.74
CA ASN A 4 27.46 -11.97 -25.73
C ASN A 4 26.48 -12.94 -25.04
N ARG A 5 25.19 -12.85 -25.38
CA ARG A 5 24.07 -13.61 -24.78
C ARG A 5 24.28 -15.12 -24.74
N ASN A 6 24.99 -15.68 -25.73
CA ASN A 6 25.20 -17.13 -25.84
C ASN A 6 26.52 -17.61 -25.21
N LYS A 7 27.44 -16.71 -24.84
CA LYS A 7 28.69 -17.07 -24.17
C LYS A 7 28.46 -17.42 -22.69
N THR A 8 29.42 -18.14 -22.10
CA THR A 8 29.48 -18.41 -20.67
C THR A 8 29.40 -17.12 -19.88
N CYS A 9 28.58 -17.11 -18.83
CA CYS A 9 28.28 -15.94 -18.03
C CYS A 9 29.51 -15.53 -17.21
N PRO A 10 29.91 -14.24 -17.20
CA PRO A 10 31.11 -13.76 -16.52
C PRO A 10 31.04 -13.85 -14.99
N CYS A 11 29.88 -14.16 -14.41
CA CYS A 11 29.70 -14.33 -12.96
C CYS A 11 30.24 -15.65 -12.40
N GLY A 12 30.95 -16.46 -13.20
CA GLY A 12 31.53 -17.73 -12.75
C GLY A 12 30.56 -18.91 -12.63
N SER A 13 29.29 -18.74 -13.00
CA SER A 13 28.27 -19.80 -12.84
C SER A 13 28.35 -20.98 -13.84
N GLY A 14 29.21 -20.91 -14.86
CA GLY A 14 29.31 -21.90 -15.94
C GLY A 14 28.11 -21.93 -16.92
N LYS A 15 27.02 -21.20 -16.67
CA LYS A 15 25.82 -21.14 -17.53
C LYS A 15 25.99 -20.10 -18.65
N LYS A 16 25.23 -20.21 -19.75
CA LYS A 16 25.15 -19.16 -20.80
C LYS A 16 24.57 -17.86 -20.19
N TYR A 17 25.08 -16.69 -20.57
CA TYR A 17 24.65 -15.38 -20.05
C TYR A 17 23.12 -15.20 -20.07
N LYS A 18 22.46 -15.57 -21.18
CA LYS A 18 21.01 -15.49 -21.34
C LYS A 18 20.20 -16.37 -20.37
N LYS A 19 20.79 -17.45 -19.83
CA LYS A 19 20.18 -18.37 -18.86
C LYS A 19 20.67 -18.11 -17.41
N CYS A 20 21.38 -17.00 -17.18
CA CYS A 20 21.96 -16.67 -15.89
C CYS A 20 21.70 -15.20 -15.55
N CYS A 21 22.72 -14.35 -15.52
CA CYS A 21 22.60 -12.95 -15.09
C CYS A 21 21.58 -12.15 -15.90
N MET A 22 21.40 -12.43 -17.19
CA MET A 22 20.37 -11.75 -17.98
C MET A 22 18.95 -12.09 -17.51
N GLN A 23 18.69 -13.36 -17.16
CA GLN A 23 17.40 -13.74 -16.58
C GLN A 23 17.21 -13.12 -15.21
N LYS A 24 18.25 -13.09 -14.37
CA LYS A 24 18.20 -12.41 -13.06
C LYS A 24 17.89 -10.91 -13.23
N GLN A 25 18.55 -10.23 -14.15
CA GLN A 25 18.29 -8.82 -14.48
C GLN A 25 16.85 -8.61 -14.97
N ASN A 26 16.36 -9.47 -15.86
CA ASN A 26 14.97 -9.40 -16.31
C ASN A 26 13.98 -9.61 -15.16
N VAL A 27 14.24 -10.54 -14.23
CA VAL A 27 13.39 -10.77 -13.05
C VAL A 27 13.40 -9.57 -12.12
N ILE A 28 14.57 -8.95 -11.89
CA ILE A 28 14.70 -7.72 -11.09
C ILE A 28 13.89 -6.58 -11.74
N GLN A 29 14.09 -6.31 -13.03
CA GLN A 29 13.33 -5.30 -13.77
C GLN A 29 11.82 -5.57 -13.76
N MET A 30 11.41 -6.84 -13.92
CA MET A 30 9.98 -7.19 -13.82
C MET A 30 9.44 -7.02 -12.40
N GLY A 31 10.27 -7.17 -11.36
CA GLY A 31 9.93 -6.87 -9.98
C GLY A 31 9.69 -5.38 -9.76
N GLU A 32 10.64 -4.55 -10.19
CA GLU A 32 10.58 -3.08 -10.10
C GLU A 32 9.34 -2.53 -10.82
N VAL A 33 9.05 -2.99 -12.04
CA VAL A 33 7.86 -2.56 -12.81
C VAL A 33 6.55 -2.99 -12.12
N LYS A 34 6.52 -4.15 -11.47
CA LYS A 34 5.35 -4.60 -10.70
C LYS A 34 5.14 -3.76 -9.45
N GLU A 35 6.22 -3.42 -8.74
CA GLU A 35 6.17 -2.56 -7.57
C GLU A 35 5.69 -1.15 -7.94
N GLU A 36 6.24 -0.56 -8.99
CA GLU A 36 5.82 0.75 -9.48
C GLU A 36 4.33 0.74 -9.83
N ARG A 37 3.86 -0.27 -10.56
CA ARG A 37 2.44 -0.43 -10.88
C ARG A 37 1.57 -0.58 -9.63
N PHE A 38 2.04 -1.32 -8.63
CA PHE A 38 1.35 -1.47 -7.34
C PHE A 38 1.23 -0.12 -6.63
N LEU A 39 2.31 0.65 -6.55
CA LEU A 39 2.34 1.98 -5.94
C LEU A 39 1.41 2.96 -6.67
N GLN A 40 1.38 2.94 -8.01
CA GLN A 40 0.48 3.75 -8.82
C GLN A 40 -0.99 3.40 -8.55
N GLN A 41 -1.34 2.10 -8.52
CA GLN A 41 -2.70 1.64 -8.20
C GLN A 41 -3.12 2.03 -6.79
N LYS A 42 -2.22 1.88 -5.81
CA LYS A 42 -2.42 2.31 -4.42
C LYS A 42 -2.72 3.81 -4.36
N HIS A 43 -1.87 4.63 -4.96
CA HIS A 43 -2.01 6.08 -4.98
C HIS A 43 -3.32 6.52 -5.66
N ALA A 44 -3.68 5.89 -6.79
CA ALA A 44 -4.95 6.17 -7.46
C ALA A 44 -6.17 5.83 -6.59
N LEU A 45 -6.12 4.73 -5.83
CA LEU A 45 -7.20 4.37 -4.92
C LEU A 45 -7.30 5.34 -3.73
N VAL A 46 -6.17 5.72 -3.13
CA VAL A 46 -6.14 6.70 -2.03
C VAL A 46 -6.77 8.02 -2.46
N LYS A 47 -6.42 8.56 -3.63
CA LYS A 47 -7.03 9.79 -4.16
C LYS A 47 -8.54 9.68 -4.33
N LYS A 48 -9.05 8.53 -4.77
CA LYS A 48 -10.49 8.29 -4.90
C LYS A 48 -11.18 8.24 -3.53
N LEU A 49 -10.54 7.61 -2.54
CA LEU A 49 -11.03 7.60 -1.16
C LEU A 49 -11.04 9.00 -0.55
N GLU A 50 -10.02 9.80 -0.85
CA GLU A 50 -9.96 11.19 -0.40
C GLU A 50 -11.14 12.01 -0.92
N ALA A 51 -11.33 12.00 -2.24
CA ALA A 51 -12.47 12.66 -2.86
C ALA A 51 -13.82 12.14 -2.36
N PHE A 52 -13.92 10.84 -2.06
CA PHE A 52 -15.12 10.24 -1.50
C PHE A 52 -15.43 10.74 -0.09
N VAL A 53 -14.41 10.80 0.77
CA VAL A 53 -14.54 11.33 2.14
C VAL A 53 -14.93 12.80 2.10
N ASP A 54 -14.25 13.61 1.29
CA ASP A 54 -14.52 15.04 1.21
C ASP A 54 -15.92 15.34 0.65
N LYS A 55 -16.45 14.46 -0.20
CA LYS A 55 -17.82 14.55 -0.73
C LYS A 55 -18.88 14.14 0.28
N ASN A 56 -18.66 13.05 1.03
CA ASN A 56 -19.70 12.42 1.85
C ASN A 56 -19.63 12.79 3.34
N ILE A 57 -18.51 13.35 3.79
CA ILE A 57 -18.27 13.67 5.20
C ILE A 57 -17.90 15.14 5.28
N SER A 58 -18.72 15.91 5.99
CA SER A 58 -18.52 17.35 6.16
C SER A 58 -17.17 17.62 6.82
N TYR A 59 -16.57 18.76 6.48
CA TYR A 59 -15.30 19.20 7.08
C TYR A 59 -15.34 19.23 8.62
N GLN A 60 -16.48 19.67 9.20
CA GLN A 60 -16.66 19.70 10.65
C GLN A 60 -16.64 18.30 11.27
N GLU A 61 -17.28 17.32 10.64
CA GLU A 61 -17.26 15.95 11.13
C GLU A 61 -15.87 15.33 10.97
N GLN A 62 -15.15 15.63 9.87
CA GLN A 62 -13.76 15.21 9.72
C GLN A 62 -12.87 15.74 10.86
N LEU A 63 -12.99 17.03 11.23
CA LEU A 63 -12.25 17.63 12.35
C LEU A 63 -12.60 16.98 13.70
N ARG A 64 -13.88 16.67 13.90
CA ARG A 64 -14.35 15.98 15.11
C ARG A 64 -13.73 14.59 15.22
N LEU A 65 -13.79 13.81 14.14
CA LEU A 65 -13.20 12.47 14.06
C LEU A 65 -11.68 12.51 14.24
N GLU A 66 -11.02 13.50 13.66
CA GLU A 66 -9.58 13.73 13.81
C GLU A 66 -9.22 14.00 15.28
N THR A 67 -9.95 14.90 15.94
CA THR A 67 -9.76 15.20 17.36
C THR A 67 -9.98 13.96 18.22
N TYR A 68 -11.07 13.22 17.96
CA TYR A 68 -11.39 11.98 18.66
C TYR A 68 -10.31 10.90 18.50
N PHE A 69 -9.77 10.74 17.29
CA PHE A 69 -8.68 9.83 17.02
C PHE A 69 -7.42 10.19 17.83
N TYR A 70 -7.01 11.46 17.82
CA TYR A 70 -5.80 11.89 18.53
C TYR A 70 -5.90 11.78 20.05
N GLN A 71 -7.09 12.02 20.60
CA GLN A 71 -7.35 11.78 22.02
C GLN A 71 -7.18 10.30 22.37
N ARG A 72 -7.69 9.38 21.53
CA ARG A 72 -7.57 7.94 21.78
C ARG A 72 -6.15 7.42 21.73
N VAL A 73 -5.33 7.92 20.82
CA VAL A 73 -3.89 7.57 20.73
C VAL A 73 -3.03 8.36 21.73
N LYS A 74 -3.65 9.16 22.61
CA LYS A 74 -3.00 9.98 23.65
C LYS A 74 -1.89 10.86 23.09
N TYR A 75 -2.07 11.37 21.86
CA TYR A 75 -1.11 12.21 21.16
C TYR A 75 0.31 11.59 21.04
N LYS A 76 0.44 10.26 21.12
CA LYS A 76 1.72 9.54 21.01
C LYS A 76 2.22 9.32 19.57
N ILE A 77 1.57 9.94 18.59
CA ILE A 77 1.92 9.82 17.18
C ILE A 77 2.81 10.99 16.80
N ASP A 78 3.91 10.71 16.10
CA ASP A 78 4.81 11.72 15.53
C ASP A 78 4.04 12.71 14.63
N GLN A 79 4.37 14.00 14.73
CA GLN A 79 3.65 15.06 14.03
C GLN A 79 3.66 14.89 12.50
N ASN A 80 4.73 14.33 11.94
CA ASN A 80 4.91 14.15 10.49
C ASN A 80 4.00 13.06 9.91
N ILE A 81 3.63 12.07 10.72
CA ILE A 81 2.78 10.94 10.29
C ILE A 81 1.36 11.02 10.84
N LYS A 82 1.10 12.04 11.67
CA LYS A 82 -0.15 12.24 12.40
C LYS A 82 -1.38 12.20 11.50
N TYR A 83 -1.41 13.01 10.46
CA TYR A 83 -2.52 13.08 9.50
C TYR A 83 -2.66 11.80 8.63
N PRO A 84 -1.58 11.25 8.04
CA PRO A 84 -1.65 9.95 7.37
C PRO A 84 -2.20 8.81 8.25
N TYR A 85 -1.81 8.76 9.53
CA TYR A 85 -2.34 7.77 10.48
C TYR A 85 -3.83 7.95 10.74
N PHE A 86 -4.29 9.20 10.90
CA PHE A 86 -5.71 9.49 11.02
C PHE A 86 -6.48 9.02 9.79
N ARG A 87 -6.01 9.33 8.57
CA ARG A 87 -6.67 8.88 7.33
C ARG A 87 -6.69 7.36 7.21
N PHE A 88 -5.61 6.69 7.59
CA PHE A 88 -5.56 5.23 7.65
C PHE A 88 -6.61 4.66 8.62
N TRP A 89 -6.68 5.20 9.83
CA TRP A 89 -7.70 4.81 10.80
C TRP A 89 -9.12 5.04 10.25
N LEU A 90 -9.37 6.21 9.67
CA LEU A 90 -10.65 6.58 9.08
C LEU A 90 -11.07 5.57 8.00
N TYR A 91 -10.15 5.21 7.09
CA TYR A 91 -10.48 4.34 5.96
C TYR A 91 -10.79 2.90 6.35
N PHE A 92 -10.05 2.35 7.32
CA PHE A 92 -10.03 0.91 7.59
C PHE A 92 -10.66 0.49 8.92
N PHE A 93 -10.92 1.42 9.84
CA PHE A 93 -11.37 1.11 11.20
C PHE A 93 -12.56 1.93 11.67
N HIS A 94 -12.76 3.15 11.16
CA HIS A 94 -13.93 3.93 11.54
C HIS A 94 -15.17 3.42 10.80
N THR A 95 -16.19 3.02 11.57
CA THR A 95 -17.50 2.63 11.07
C THR A 95 -18.47 3.80 11.21
N PHE A 96 -19.14 4.16 10.12
CA PHE A 96 -20.14 5.22 10.09
C PHE A 96 -21.53 4.70 10.52
N GLU A 97 -22.52 5.59 10.61
CA GLU A 97 -23.89 5.25 11.00
C GLU A 97 -24.54 4.18 10.11
N ASN A 98 -24.10 4.07 8.84
CA ASN A 98 -24.54 3.04 7.90
C ASN A 98 -23.94 1.64 8.18
N GLY A 99 -23.14 1.49 9.24
CA GLY A 99 -22.50 0.24 9.63
C GLY A 99 -21.31 -0.16 8.76
N LEU A 100 -20.87 0.70 7.84
CA LEU A 100 -19.77 0.44 6.93
C LEU A 100 -18.55 1.28 7.29
N ARG A 101 -17.37 0.72 7.07
CA ARG A 101 -16.10 1.47 7.03
C ARG A 101 -16.00 2.28 5.74
N THR A 102 -15.16 3.31 5.68
CA THR A 102 -15.02 4.13 4.45
C THR A 102 -14.72 3.25 3.23
N ILE A 103 -13.82 2.27 3.34
CA ILE A 103 -13.45 1.40 2.22
C ILE A 103 -14.62 0.55 1.72
N GLU A 104 -15.48 0.08 2.63
CA GLU A 104 -16.66 -0.73 2.32
C GLU A 104 -17.78 0.13 1.74
N TRP A 105 -18.00 1.30 2.32
CA TRP A 105 -18.97 2.28 1.81
C TRP A 105 -18.59 2.75 0.41
N PHE A 106 -17.32 3.13 0.23
CA PHE A 106 -16.76 3.49 -1.07
C PHE A 106 -16.97 2.37 -2.10
N GLY A 107 -16.62 1.13 -1.73
CA GLY A 107 -16.77 -0.04 -2.61
C GLY A 107 -18.22 -0.32 -3.01
N LYS A 108 -19.16 -0.15 -2.08
CA LYS A 108 -20.60 -0.35 -2.33
C LYS A 108 -21.18 0.69 -3.29
N GLU A 109 -20.84 1.96 -3.11
CA GLU A 109 -21.38 3.03 -3.96
C GLU A 109 -20.74 3.09 -5.35
N ASN A 110 -19.46 2.77 -5.44
CA ASN A 110 -18.73 3.04 -6.67
C ASN A 110 -18.90 1.99 -7.77
N LYS A 111 -19.61 0.86 -7.54
CA LYS A 111 -19.76 -0.28 -8.49
C LYS A 111 -18.48 -0.63 -9.28
N LEU A 112 -17.31 -0.23 -8.76
CA LEU A 112 -16.03 -0.28 -9.44
C LEU A 112 -15.44 -1.65 -9.10
N SER A 113 -16.00 -2.66 -9.77
CA SER A 113 -15.71 -4.07 -9.58
C SER A 113 -14.27 -4.46 -9.95
N ASP A 114 -13.49 -3.60 -10.62
CA ASP A 114 -12.36 -4.11 -11.42
C ASP A 114 -10.96 -3.71 -10.94
N SER A 115 -10.80 -2.94 -9.86
CA SER A 115 -9.45 -2.70 -9.32
C SER A 115 -9.07 -3.80 -8.33
N SER A 116 -8.06 -4.61 -8.69
CA SER A 116 -7.44 -5.62 -7.81
C SER A 116 -7.03 -5.03 -6.45
N MET A 117 -6.65 -3.74 -6.43
CA MET A 117 -6.28 -3.03 -5.22
C MET A 117 -7.44 -2.90 -4.22
N LEU A 118 -8.61 -2.47 -4.69
CA LEU A 118 -9.79 -2.30 -3.82
C LEU A 118 -10.23 -3.64 -3.23
N GLN A 119 -10.26 -4.71 -4.04
CA GLN A 119 -10.59 -6.05 -3.55
C GLN A 119 -9.61 -6.52 -2.49
N THR A 120 -8.31 -6.32 -2.73
CA THR A 120 -7.27 -6.61 -1.73
C THR A 120 -7.54 -5.86 -0.43
N TRP A 121 -7.87 -4.56 -0.51
CA TRP A 121 -8.09 -3.71 0.66
C TRP A 121 -9.38 -4.04 1.42
N LEU A 122 -10.44 -4.46 0.73
CA LEU A 122 -11.68 -4.94 1.35
C LEU A 122 -11.46 -6.22 2.15
N GLN A 123 -10.55 -7.08 1.68
CA GLN A 123 -10.20 -8.35 2.34
C GLN A 123 -9.11 -8.20 3.39
N LEU A 124 -8.54 -7.00 3.59
CA LEU A 124 -7.52 -6.77 4.60
C LEU A 124 -8.07 -7.05 5.99
N THR A 125 -7.39 -7.96 6.69
CA THR A 125 -7.59 -8.19 8.12
C THR A 125 -6.45 -7.51 8.86
N PRO A 126 -6.73 -6.46 9.67
CA PRO A 126 -5.71 -5.86 10.52
C PRO A 126 -5.11 -6.91 11.44
N LYS A 127 -3.78 -7.04 11.41
CA LYS A 127 -3.03 -7.93 12.30
C LYS A 127 -2.02 -7.10 13.08
N LEU A 128 -1.95 -7.34 14.38
CA LEU A 128 -0.85 -6.85 15.19
C LEU A 128 0.35 -7.76 14.94
N VAL A 129 1.43 -7.20 14.42
CA VAL A 129 2.70 -7.90 14.23
C VAL A 129 3.75 -7.26 15.13
N GLN A 130 4.59 -8.08 15.73
CA GLN A 130 5.75 -7.65 16.50
C GLN A 130 6.99 -7.95 15.67
N ALA A 131 7.77 -6.91 15.37
CA ALA A 131 9.11 -7.08 14.82
C ALA A 131 10.00 -7.76 15.87
N VAL A 132 10.55 -8.92 15.56
CA VAL A 132 11.38 -9.70 16.50
C VAL A 132 12.87 -9.47 16.21
N GLU A 133 13.21 -9.20 14.95
CA GLU A 133 14.58 -8.89 14.54
C GLU A 133 14.59 -7.81 13.43
N PHE A 134 15.48 -6.83 13.57
CA PHE A 134 15.74 -5.83 12.54
C PHE A 134 17.08 -6.14 11.87
N LYS A 135 17.06 -6.55 10.60
CA LYS A 135 18.28 -6.73 9.80
C LYS A 135 18.25 -5.76 8.63
N GLU A 136 19.09 -4.73 8.70
CA GLU A 136 19.23 -3.71 7.66
C GLU A 136 17.86 -3.11 7.28
N ASP A 137 17.33 -3.45 6.10
CA ASP A 137 16.06 -2.97 5.55
C ASP A 137 14.90 -3.99 5.68
N ILE A 138 15.11 -5.11 6.40
CA ILE A 138 14.13 -6.19 6.55
C ILE A 138 13.70 -6.30 8.02
N VAL A 139 12.38 -6.23 8.23
CA VAL A 139 11.73 -6.51 9.52
C VAL A 139 11.29 -7.98 9.50
N LEU A 140 11.89 -8.80 10.38
CA LEU A 140 11.55 -10.22 10.56
C LEU A 140 10.57 -10.43 11.72
#